data_AF-A0A0R0L758-F1
#
_entry.id   AF-A0A0R0L758-F1
#
_cell.length_a   1.000
_cell.length_b   1.000
_cell.length_c   1.000
_cell.angle_alpha   90.00
_cell.angle_beta   90.00
_cell.angle_gamma   90.00
#
_symmetry.space_group_name_H-M   'P 1'
#
loop_
_entity.id
_entity.type
_entity.pdbx_description
1 polymer ?
#
loop_
_entity_poly.entity_id
_entity_poly.type
_entity_poly.pdbx_seq_one_letter_code
_entity_poly.pdbx_strand_id
1 'polypeptide(L)'
;MNMFFSLSIGSSAALPLRCTSKLTSFRVVADADGFPSFLPREIHNIQDPFARKFALRIQRLPVPVRFSENPIMSSCVKPLVQTKETPVVLLHGFDSSCLEWRYVLPLLEESGIETWAIDILGWGFSDLEKLPPCDVVSKRDHFYQFWKSYIRRPMILVGPSLGSAVAIDFAVNYPEAFIFSGEEACSDWC
;
A
#
# COMPACT_ATOMS: atom_id res chain seq x y z
N MET A 1 60.65 -5.23 0.56
CA MET A 1 59.74 -5.38 -0.60
C MET A 1 59.83 -6.82 -1.10
N ASN A 2 58.87 -7.66 -0.71
CA ASN A 2 58.18 -8.63 -1.57
C ASN A 2 57.16 -9.39 -0.70
N MET A 3 55.91 -9.29 -1.11
CA MET A 3 54.72 -9.91 -0.52
C MET A 3 54.75 -11.43 -0.71
N PHE A 4 54.21 -12.19 0.23
CA PHE A 4 53.32 -13.33 -0.05
C PHE A 4 52.45 -13.59 1.18
N PHE A 5 51.24 -13.01 1.20
CA PHE A 5 50.16 -13.44 2.08
C PHE A 5 49.40 -14.56 1.37
N SER A 6 49.35 -15.75 1.99
CA SER A 6 48.55 -16.88 1.52
C SER A 6 47.09 -16.65 1.87
N LEU A 7 46.24 -16.45 0.86
CA LEU A 7 44.78 -16.41 0.98
C LEU A 7 44.22 -17.83 0.86
N SER A 8 43.65 -18.36 1.95
CA SER A 8 42.81 -19.56 1.89
C SER A 8 41.39 -19.19 1.47
N ILE A 9 40.97 -19.66 0.30
CA ILE A 9 39.59 -19.53 -0.21
C ILE A 9 38.71 -20.56 0.51
N GLY A 10 37.87 -20.10 1.44
CA GLY A 10 36.76 -20.88 1.98
C GLY A 10 35.56 -20.77 1.05
N SER A 11 35.25 -21.85 0.34
CA SER A 11 34.06 -21.98 -0.50
C SER A 11 32.83 -22.17 0.40
N SER A 12 31.88 -21.24 0.38
CA SER A 12 30.56 -21.45 0.97
C SER A 12 29.51 -21.47 -0.13
N ALA A 13 28.85 -22.62 -0.26
CA ALA A 13 27.91 -22.95 -1.31
C ALA A 13 26.66 -22.07 -1.23
N ALA A 14 26.38 -21.35 -2.32
CA ALA A 14 25.11 -20.65 -2.50
C ALA A 14 23.99 -21.66 -2.78
N LEU A 15 23.01 -21.72 -1.88
CA LEU A 15 21.74 -22.43 -2.12
C LEU A 15 20.83 -21.53 -2.99
N PRO A 16 20.23 -22.04 -4.08
CA PRO A 16 19.32 -21.25 -4.88
C PRO A 16 17.94 -21.23 -4.21
N LEU A 17 17.54 -20.08 -3.67
CA LEU A 17 16.15 -19.83 -3.27
C LEU A 17 15.31 -19.62 -4.53
N ARG A 18 14.67 -20.70 -4.96
CA ARG A 18 13.68 -20.70 -6.04
C ARG A 18 12.35 -20.19 -5.47
N CYS A 19 12.12 -18.87 -5.54
CA CYS A 19 10.81 -18.29 -5.21
C CYS A 19 10.00 -18.15 -6.51
N THR A 20 9.17 -19.15 -6.81
CA THR A 20 8.16 -19.04 -7.87
C THR A 20 6.85 -18.59 -7.24
N SER A 21 6.64 -17.29 -7.08
CA SER A 21 5.30 -16.78 -6.82
C SER A 21 4.54 -16.69 -8.15
N LYS A 22 3.66 -17.66 -8.39
CA LYS A 22 2.61 -17.52 -9.40
C LYS A 22 1.69 -16.38 -8.94
N LEU A 23 1.87 -15.19 -9.50
CA LEU A 23 0.88 -14.11 -9.39
C LEU A 23 -0.36 -14.55 -10.17
N THR A 24 -1.33 -15.15 -9.48
CA THR A 24 -2.68 -15.33 -10.02
C THR A 24 -3.27 -13.95 -10.24
N SER A 25 -3.57 -13.62 -11.49
CA SER A 25 -4.31 -12.41 -11.85
C SER A 25 -5.72 -12.52 -11.26
N PHE A 26 -5.96 -11.83 -10.14
CA PHE A 26 -7.29 -11.70 -9.57
C PHE A 26 -8.06 -10.69 -10.42
N ARG A 27 -9.02 -11.17 -11.21
CA ARG A 27 -9.89 -10.32 -12.02
C ARG A 27 -10.99 -9.78 -11.12
N VAL A 28 -11.05 -8.46 -10.96
CA VAL A 28 -12.17 -7.80 -10.27
C VAL A 28 -13.43 -8.07 -11.09
N VAL A 29 -14.44 -8.69 -10.46
CA VAL A 29 -15.76 -8.88 -11.08
C VAL A 29 -16.50 -7.56 -10.96
N ALA A 30 -16.79 -6.93 -12.08
CA ALA A 30 -17.64 -5.74 -12.15
C ALA A 30 -19.12 -6.14 -12.17
N ASP A 31 -19.97 -5.26 -11.65
CA ASP A 31 -21.43 -5.36 -11.76
C ASP A 31 -21.93 -4.84 -13.13
N ALA A 32 -23.25 -4.71 -13.28
CA ALA A 32 -23.89 -4.26 -14.51
C ALA A 32 -23.53 -2.83 -14.92
N ASP A 33 -23.19 -1.95 -13.96
CA ASP A 33 -22.83 -0.55 -14.20
C ASP A 33 -21.30 -0.35 -14.22
N GLY A 34 -20.53 -1.44 -14.12
CA GLY A 34 -19.06 -1.43 -14.17
C GLY A 34 -18.39 -1.22 -12.81
N PHE A 35 -19.14 -1.05 -11.72
CA PHE A 35 -18.56 -0.94 -10.38
C PHE A 35 -18.04 -2.30 -9.90
N PRO A 36 -16.96 -2.33 -9.10
CA PRO A 36 -16.55 -3.55 -8.44
C PRO A 36 -17.70 -4.14 -7.61
N SER A 37 -18.07 -5.40 -7.88
CA SER A 37 -19.24 -6.06 -7.30
C SER A 37 -19.23 -6.20 -5.77
N PHE A 38 -18.08 -5.98 -5.13
CA PHE A 38 -17.94 -5.97 -3.67
C PHE A 38 -18.31 -4.63 -3.03
N LEU A 39 -18.48 -3.57 -3.82
CA LEU A 39 -18.92 -2.28 -3.30
C LEU A 39 -20.40 -2.33 -2.91
N PRO A 40 -20.82 -1.56 -1.89
CA PRO A 40 -22.21 -1.48 -1.49
C PRO A 40 -23.09 -0.89 -2.61
N ARG A 41 -24.36 -1.31 -2.68
CA ARG A 41 -25.31 -0.83 -3.71
C ARG A 41 -25.57 0.67 -3.62
N GLU A 42 -25.31 1.25 -2.47
CA GLU A 42 -25.37 2.69 -2.20
C GLU A 42 -24.39 3.47 -3.08
N ILE A 43 -23.34 2.84 -3.63
CA ILE A 43 -22.41 3.48 -4.57
C ILE A 43 -23.13 4.05 -5.80
N HIS A 44 -24.23 3.42 -6.24
CA HIS A 44 -25.00 3.88 -7.40
C HIS A 44 -25.75 5.20 -7.12
N ASN A 45 -26.02 5.50 -5.84
CA ASN A 45 -26.71 6.73 -5.40
C ASN A 45 -25.77 7.94 -5.35
N ILE A 46 -24.46 7.74 -5.42
CA ILE A 46 -23.47 8.82 -5.40
C ILE A 46 -23.63 9.67 -6.66
N GLN A 47 -23.86 10.97 -6.47
CA GLN A 47 -24.03 11.93 -7.57
C GLN A 47 -22.70 12.54 -8.04
N ASP A 48 -21.69 12.58 -7.17
CA ASP A 48 -20.40 13.17 -7.49
C ASP A 48 -19.66 12.36 -8.58
N PRO A 49 -19.41 12.93 -9.77
CA PRO A 49 -18.76 12.20 -10.86
C PRO A 49 -17.33 11.79 -10.53
N PHE A 50 -16.61 12.53 -9.67
CA PHE A 50 -15.25 12.16 -9.27
C PHE A 50 -15.26 10.95 -8.35
N ALA A 51 -16.17 10.92 -7.37
CA ALA A 51 -16.38 9.76 -6.52
C ALA A 51 -16.74 8.51 -7.33
N ARG A 52 -17.64 8.63 -8.31
CA ARG A 52 -18.03 7.51 -9.18
C ARG A 52 -16.84 7.00 -9.99
N LYS A 53 -16.09 7.88 -10.65
CA LYS A 53 -14.89 7.49 -11.42
C LYS A 53 -13.83 6.83 -10.53
N PHE A 54 -13.66 7.32 -9.31
CA PHE A 54 -12.73 6.73 -8.35
C PHE A 54 -13.20 5.36 -7.88
N ALA A 55 -14.49 5.21 -7.55
CA ALA A 55 -15.08 3.95 -7.11
C ALA A 55 -14.92 2.81 -8.13
N LEU A 56 -15.01 3.12 -9.43
CA LEU A 56 -14.75 2.15 -10.52
C LEU A 56 -13.33 1.56 -10.46
N ARG A 57 -12.37 2.27 -9.87
CA ARG A 57 -10.97 1.84 -9.75
C ARG A 57 -10.66 1.10 -8.45
N ILE A 58 -11.58 1.06 -7.49
CA ILE A 58 -11.34 0.38 -6.22
C ILE A 58 -11.23 -1.11 -6.50
N GLN A 59 -10.21 -1.73 -5.94
CA GLN A 59 -9.97 -3.15 -6.06
C GLN A 59 -9.53 -3.72 -4.72
N ARG A 60 -9.83 -4.99 -4.46
CA ARG A 60 -9.32 -5.69 -3.29
C ARG A 60 -8.08 -6.50 -3.64
N LEU A 61 -7.03 -6.34 -2.85
CA LEU A 61 -5.78 -7.10 -2.94
C LEU A 61 -5.63 -8.02 -1.73
N PRO A 62 -5.19 -9.28 -1.90
CA PRO A 62 -4.96 -10.17 -0.77
C PRO A 62 -3.76 -9.68 0.05
N VAL A 63 -3.95 -9.40 1.33
CA VAL A 63 -2.87 -9.01 2.25
C VAL A 63 -2.72 -10.11 3.30
N PRO A 64 -1.60 -10.85 3.32
CA PRO A 64 -1.36 -11.81 4.40
C PRO A 64 -1.23 -11.05 5.71
N VAL A 65 -1.76 -11.59 6.81
CA VAL A 65 -1.66 -11.00 8.15
C VAL A 65 -1.22 -12.06 9.14
N ARG A 66 -0.64 -11.65 10.27
CA ARG A 66 -0.12 -12.62 11.27
C ARG A 66 -1.20 -13.23 12.15
N PHE A 67 -2.39 -12.63 12.19
CA PHE A 67 -3.47 -12.98 13.11
C PHE A 67 -4.62 -13.75 12.43
N SER A 68 -4.46 -14.15 11.17
CA SER A 68 -5.42 -14.96 10.41
C SER A 68 -4.69 -15.88 9.45
N GLU A 69 -5.23 -17.08 9.22
CA GLU A 69 -4.71 -18.01 8.21
C GLU A 69 -5.02 -17.53 6.79
N ASN A 70 -6.17 -16.86 6.61
CA ASN A 70 -6.59 -16.28 5.33
C ASN A 70 -6.11 -14.84 5.19
N PRO A 71 -5.69 -14.42 3.97
CA PRO A 71 -5.36 -13.03 3.70
C PRO A 71 -6.61 -12.14 3.77
N ILE A 72 -6.44 -10.91 4.23
CA ILE A 72 -7.50 -9.89 4.21
C ILE A 72 -7.58 -9.31 2.79
N MET A 73 -8.76 -9.38 2.17
CA MET A 73 -8.98 -8.79 0.84
C MET A 73 -9.14 -7.27 0.97
N SER A 74 -8.00 -6.57 0.92
CA SER A 74 -7.89 -5.17 1.33
C SER A 74 -8.13 -4.24 0.15
N SER A 75 -9.07 -3.32 0.30
CA SER A 75 -9.43 -2.37 -0.76
C SER A 75 -8.41 -1.25 -0.91
N CYS A 76 -8.10 -0.94 -2.16
CA CYS A 76 -7.23 0.17 -2.53
C CYS A 76 -7.56 0.66 -3.95
N VAL A 77 -7.04 1.84 -4.27
CA VAL A 77 -6.84 2.28 -5.65
C VAL A 77 -5.34 2.21 -5.95
N LYS A 78 -5.01 1.46 -7.00
CA LYS A 78 -3.64 1.36 -7.51
C LYS A 78 -3.30 2.57 -8.40
N PRO A 79 -2.01 2.94 -8.47
CA PRO A 79 -1.55 3.94 -9.42
C PRO A 79 -1.79 3.47 -10.86
N LEU A 80 -2.12 4.40 -11.75
CA LEU A 80 -2.20 4.15 -13.20
C LEU A 80 -0.83 3.83 -13.80
N VAL A 81 0.21 4.48 -13.31
CA VAL A 81 1.59 4.31 -13.77
C VAL A 81 2.47 4.01 -12.57
N GLN A 82 3.25 2.94 -12.66
CA GLN A 82 4.30 2.66 -11.69
C GLN A 82 5.63 3.19 -12.19
N THR A 83 6.31 3.96 -11.36
CA THR A 83 7.62 4.54 -11.66
C THR A 83 8.68 3.93 -10.75
N LYS A 84 9.93 4.36 -10.91
CA LYS A 84 11.00 4.03 -9.94
C LYS A 84 11.08 5.06 -8.81
N GLU A 85 10.36 6.16 -8.94
CA GLU A 85 10.35 7.25 -7.96
C GLU A 85 9.61 6.84 -6.69
N THR A 86 9.81 7.64 -5.64
CA THR A 86 9.12 7.48 -4.36
C THR A 86 7.62 7.65 -4.53
N PRO A 87 6.80 6.61 -4.26
CA PRO A 87 5.37 6.72 -4.38
C PRO A 87 4.77 7.48 -3.19
N VAL A 88 3.61 8.08 -3.41
CA VAL A 88 2.76 8.66 -2.37
C VAL A 88 1.68 7.66 -1.99
N VAL A 89 1.44 7.48 -0.71
CA VAL A 89 0.39 6.61 -0.17
C VAL A 89 -0.55 7.41 0.70
N LEU A 90 -1.82 7.38 0.32
CA LEU A 90 -2.90 8.15 0.90
C LEU A 90 -3.71 7.28 1.87
N LEU A 91 -3.80 7.73 3.13
CA LEU A 91 -4.50 7.06 4.24
C LEU A 91 -5.67 7.92 4.73
N HIS A 92 -6.88 7.36 4.72
CA HIS A 92 -8.11 8.09 5.06
C HIS A 92 -8.28 8.36 6.57
N GLY A 93 -9.26 9.21 6.93
CA GLY A 93 -9.60 9.51 8.33
C GLY A 93 -10.44 8.43 9.03
N PHE A 94 -10.81 8.66 10.29
CA PHE A 94 -11.68 7.74 11.03
C PHE A 94 -13.06 7.64 10.37
N ASP A 95 -13.64 6.43 10.34
CA ASP A 95 -14.96 6.14 9.77
C ASP A 95 -15.12 6.54 8.29
N SER A 96 -14.03 6.43 7.53
CA SER A 96 -13.94 6.84 6.12
C SER A 96 -13.46 5.68 5.24
N SER A 97 -13.07 6.01 4.01
CA SER A 97 -12.48 5.09 3.04
C SER A 97 -11.55 5.83 2.07
N CYS A 98 -10.89 5.10 1.18
CA CYS A 98 -10.05 5.60 0.11
C CYS A 98 -10.78 6.56 -0.82
N LEU A 99 -12.13 6.56 -0.85
CA LEU A 99 -12.95 7.55 -1.57
C LEU A 99 -12.74 8.99 -1.08
N GLU A 100 -12.21 9.19 0.13
CA GLU A 100 -11.82 10.51 0.63
C GLU A 100 -10.85 11.22 -0.34
N TRP A 101 -10.05 10.43 -1.05
CA TRP A 101 -9.00 10.90 -1.96
C TRP A 101 -9.44 11.11 -3.41
N ARG A 102 -10.75 11.04 -3.70
CA ARG A 102 -11.33 11.14 -5.06
C ARG A 102 -10.92 12.37 -5.88
N TYR A 103 -10.58 13.47 -5.22
CA TYR A 103 -10.11 14.69 -5.88
C TYR A 103 -8.58 14.80 -5.90
N VAL A 104 -7.89 14.28 -4.89
CA VAL A 104 -6.44 14.47 -4.72
C VAL A 104 -5.65 13.46 -5.55
N LEU A 105 -6.01 12.18 -5.48
CA LEU A 105 -5.27 11.12 -6.18
C LEU A 105 -5.19 11.38 -7.70
N PRO A 106 -6.28 11.76 -8.41
CA PRO A 106 -6.18 12.06 -9.84
C PRO A 106 -5.20 13.20 -10.15
N LEU A 107 -5.17 14.26 -9.33
CA LEU A 107 -4.27 15.40 -9.54
C LEU A 107 -2.80 15.04 -9.33
N LEU A 108 -2.51 14.16 -8.36
CA LEU A 108 -1.16 13.63 -8.14
C LEU A 108 -0.72 12.74 -9.32
N GLU A 109 -1.61 11.88 -9.80
CA GLU A 109 -1.34 11.04 -10.97
C GLU A 109 -1.16 11.87 -12.25
N GLU A 110 -1.97 12.91 -12.47
CA GLU A 110 -1.82 13.87 -13.59
C GLU A 110 -0.48 14.60 -13.54
N SER A 111 0.08 14.78 -12.34
CA SER A 111 1.41 15.35 -12.12
C SER A 111 2.55 14.32 -12.26
N GLY A 112 2.24 13.08 -12.64
CA GLY A 112 3.22 12.01 -12.83
C GLY A 112 3.64 11.28 -11.56
N ILE A 113 2.95 11.49 -10.44
CA ILE A 113 3.29 10.90 -9.14
C ILE A 113 2.61 9.53 -9.01
N GLU A 114 3.40 8.47 -8.79
CA GLU A 114 2.86 7.15 -8.45
C GLU A 114 2.11 7.24 -7.11
N THR A 115 0.78 7.16 -7.15
CA THR A 115 -0.07 7.38 -5.97
C THR A 115 -0.97 6.19 -5.68
N TRP A 116 -0.96 5.75 -4.42
CA TRP A 116 -1.86 4.72 -3.90
C TRP A 116 -2.85 5.34 -2.92
N ALA A 117 -4.09 4.86 -2.90
CA ALA A 117 -5.02 5.12 -1.80
C ALA A 117 -5.45 3.79 -1.19
N ILE A 118 -5.33 3.64 0.12
CA ILE A 118 -5.51 2.35 0.80
C ILE A 118 -6.53 2.51 1.93
N ASP A 119 -7.45 1.54 2.04
CA ASP A 119 -8.32 1.44 3.19
C ASP A 119 -7.58 0.87 4.40
N ILE A 120 -7.65 1.59 5.52
CA ILE A 120 -7.08 1.18 6.79
C ILE A 120 -7.88 0.01 7.33
N LEU A 121 -7.19 -1.05 7.80
CA LEU A 121 -7.82 -2.22 8.41
C LEU A 121 -8.94 -1.83 9.37
N GLY A 122 -10.13 -2.39 9.17
CA GLY A 122 -11.33 -2.12 9.97
C GLY A 122 -12.30 -1.09 9.36
N TRP A 123 -11.91 -0.39 8.28
CA TRP A 123 -12.75 0.59 7.59
C TRP A 123 -12.73 0.41 6.07
N GLY A 124 -13.52 1.26 5.41
CA GLY A 124 -13.66 1.30 3.97
C GLY A 124 -14.26 0.03 3.40
N PHE A 125 -13.72 -0.41 2.26
CA PHE A 125 -14.31 -1.50 1.47
C PHE A 125 -13.53 -2.79 1.56
N SER A 126 -12.70 -2.99 2.59
CA SER A 126 -11.93 -4.22 2.75
C SER A 126 -12.87 -5.37 3.16
N ASP A 127 -12.58 -6.58 2.68
CA ASP A 127 -13.27 -7.76 3.20
C ASP A 127 -12.67 -8.13 4.54
N LEU A 128 -13.43 -7.90 5.59
CA LEU A 128 -13.03 -8.27 6.93
C LEU A 128 -13.46 -9.69 7.28
N GLU A 129 -14.23 -10.39 6.43
CA GLU A 129 -14.91 -11.65 6.74
C GLU A 129 -15.56 -11.63 8.14
N LYS A 130 -14.87 -12.19 9.15
CA LYS A 130 -15.16 -11.99 10.57
C LYS A 130 -14.29 -10.86 11.10
N LEU A 131 -14.91 -9.89 11.74
CA LEU A 131 -14.27 -8.69 12.27
C LEU A 131 -12.93 -9.01 12.98
N PRO A 132 -11.79 -8.73 12.33
CA PRO A 132 -10.49 -9.11 12.85
C PRO A 132 -10.11 -8.19 14.01
N PRO A 133 -9.03 -8.52 14.75
CA PRO A 133 -8.38 -7.55 15.62
C PRO A 133 -8.12 -6.26 14.83
N CYS A 134 -8.71 -5.16 15.30
CA CYS A 134 -8.63 -3.85 14.66
C CYS A 134 -7.93 -2.84 15.57
N ASP A 135 -7.11 -3.30 16.52
CA ASP A 135 -6.26 -2.46 17.35
C ASP A 135 -5.07 -1.87 16.56
N VAL A 136 -4.33 -0.97 17.19
CA VAL A 136 -3.19 -0.27 16.59
C VAL A 136 -2.13 -1.25 16.05
N VAL A 137 -1.83 -2.32 16.79
CA VAL A 137 -0.82 -3.30 16.42
C VAL A 137 -1.24 -4.07 15.16
N SER A 138 -2.51 -4.45 15.10
CA SER A 138 -3.09 -5.19 13.97
C SER A 138 -3.18 -4.34 12.71
N LYS A 139 -3.57 -3.05 12.85
CA LYS A 139 -3.54 -2.08 11.74
C LYS A 139 -2.13 -1.88 11.20
N ARG A 140 -1.15 -1.75 12.10
CA ARG A 140 0.26 -1.61 11.73
C ARG A 140 0.79 -2.85 11.00
N ASP A 141 0.56 -4.06 11.53
CA ASP A 141 0.99 -5.29 10.86
C ASP A 141 0.35 -5.41 9.48
N HIS A 142 -0.97 -5.22 9.38
CA HIS A 142 -1.66 -5.26 8.10
C HIS A 142 -1.09 -4.28 7.08
N PHE A 143 -0.86 -3.03 7.47
CA PHE A 143 -0.28 -2.03 6.57
C PHE A 143 1.16 -2.38 6.16
N TYR A 144 1.95 -2.93 7.09
CA TYR A 144 3.30 -3.43 6.79
C TYR A 144 3.28 -4.57 5.76
N GLN A 145 2.36 -5.52 5.91
CA GLN A 145 2.23 -6.63 4.97
C GLN A 145 1.74 -6.17 3.60
N PHE A 146 0.87 -5.16 3.55
CA PHE A 146 0.48 -4.51 2.30
C PHE A 146 1.71 -3.90 1.62
N TRP A 147 2.47 -3.07 2.34
CA TRP A 147 3.68 -2.45 1.84
C TRP A 147 4.67 -3.49 1.31
N LYS A 148 4.96 -4.53 2.11
CA LYS A 148 5.89 -5.60 1.77
C LYS A 148 5.44 -6.45 0.57
N SER A 149 4.14 -6.52 0.30
CA SER A 149 3.61 -7.28 -0.83
C SER A 149 3.61 -6.45 -2.12
N TYR A 150 3.17 -5.19 -2.03
CA TYR A 150 2.78 -4.41 -3.21
C TYR A 150 3.70 -3.23 -3.53
N ILE A 151 4.17 -2.51 -2.51
CA ILE A 151 4.95 -1.27 -2.69
C ILE A 151 6.45 -1.55 -2.65
N ARG A 152 6.92 -2.30 -1.64
CA ARG A 152 8.27 -2.87 -1.54
C ARG A 152 9.43 -1.88 -1.67
N ARG A 153 9.18 -0.60 -1.40
CA ARG A 153 10.17 0.47 -1.40
C ARG A 153 9.71 1.63 -0.53
N PRO A 154 10.62 2.49 -0.07
CA PRO A 154 10.24 3.63 0.75
C PRO A 154 9.18 4.51 0.07
N MET A 155 8.26 5.06 0.86
CA MET A 155 7.11 5.83 0.37
C MET A 155 6.89 7.10 1.22
N ILE A 156 6.18 8.06 0.65
CA ILE A 156 5.67 9.24 1.37
C ILE A 156 4.24 8.92 1.83
N LEU A 157 3.97 9.08 3.13
CA LEU A 157 2.64 8.87 3.70
C LEU A 157 1.91 10.21 3.87
N VAL A 158 0.67 10.25 3.40
CA VAL A 158 -0.23 11.40 3.59
C VAL A 158 -1.54 10.87 4.17
N GLY A 159 -1.96 11.44 5.29
CA GLY A 159 -3.26 11.11 5.86
C GLY A 159 -3.70 12.13 6.88
N PRO A 160 -4.96 12.58 6.88
CA PRO A 160 -5.52 13.44 7.91
C PRO A 160 -6.00 12.62 9.12
N SER A 161 -6.05 13.24 10.30
CA SER A 161 -6.67 12.66 11.50
C SER A 161 -6.09 11.27 11.86
N LEU A 162 -6.91 10.21 11.87
CA LEU A 162 -6.46 8.84 12.07
C LEU A 162 -5.37 8.42 11.06
N GLY A 163 -5.47 8.87 9.81
CA GLY A 163 -4.46 8.61 8.79
C GLY A 163 -3.09 9.17 9.19
N SER A 164 -3.03 10.33 9.87
CA SER A 164 -1.78 10.88 10.41
C SER A 164 -1.24 10.02 11.55
N ALA A 165 -2.11 9.54 12.44
CA ALA A 165 -1.71 8.69 13.56
C ALA A 165 -1.14 7.35 13.08
N VAL A 166 -1.78 6.73 12.08
CA VAL A 166 -1.27 5.51 11.43
C VAL A 166 0.06 5.78 10.73
N ALA A 167 0.19 6.90 10.03
CA ALA A 167 1.44 7.25 9.33
C ALA A 167 2.62 7.42 10.31
N ILE A 168 2.40 8.13 11.43
CA ILE A 168 3.44 8.34 12.45
C ILE A 168 3.80 7.02 13.14
N ASP A 169 2.79 6.23 13.56
CA ASP A 169 3.04 4.91 14.17
C ASP A 169 3.83 4.00 13.23
N PHE A 170 3.50 4.00 11.93
CA PHE A 170 4.19 3.22 10.93
C PHE A 170 5.64 3.68 10.72
N ALA A 171 5.87 4.98 10.56
CA ALA A 171 7.22 5.53 10.34
C ALA A 171 8.17 5.26 11.52
N VAL A 172 7.66 5.27 12.76
CA VAL A 172 8.45 4.95 13.95
C VAL A 172 8.83 3.46 14.02
N ASN A 173 7.94 2.56 13.60
CA ASN A 173 8.16 1.12 13.71
C ASN A 173 8.85 0.49 12.49
N TYR A 174 8.75 1.12 11.32
CA TYR A 174 9.34 0.64 10.05
C TYR A 174 10.00 1.79 9.27
N PRO A 175 11.07 2.39 9.81
CA PRO A 175 11.75 3.51 9.15
C PRO A 175 12.30 3.14 7.77
N GLU A 176 12.59 1.86 7.50
CA GLU A 176 13.03 1.38 6.18
C GLU A 176 11.97 1.51 5.08
N ALA A 177 10.70 1.64 5.46
CA ALA A 177 9.57 1.76 4.56
C ALA A 177 9.19 3.23 4.29
N PHE A 178 9.89 4.20 4.89
CA PHE A 178 9.50 5.59 4.91
C PHE A 178 10.62 6.52 4.43
N ILE A 179 10.29 7.53 3.62
CA ILE A 179 11.19 8.65 3.33
C ILE A 179 10.72 9.86 4.13
N PHE A 180 11.58 10.36 5.02
CA PHE A 180 11.46 11.74 5.47
C PHE A 180 11.88 12.63 4.31
N SER A 181 10.99 13.53 3.88
CA SER A 181 11.36 14.64 2.99
C SER A 181 12.37 15.52 3.73
N GLY A 182 13.64 15.15 3.67
CA GLY A 182 14.71 15.75 4.47
C GLY A 182 16.11 15.18 4.24
N GLU A 183 16.28 13.95 3.75
CA GLU A 183 17.63 13.38 3.56
C GLU A 183 18.23 13.57 2.16
N GLU A 184 17.44 13.59 1.08
CA GLU A 184 18.00 13.87 -0.27
C GLU A 184 18.08 15.36 -0.62
N ALA A 185 17.38 16.25 0.11
CA ALA A 185 17.45 17.69 -0.14
C ALA A 185 18.65 18.37 0.58
N CYS A 186 19.35 17.67 1.49
CA CYS A 186 20.43 18.27 2.27
C CYS A 186 21.81 18.17 1.58
N SER A 187 22.00 17.21 0.67
CA SER A 187 23.25 17.05 -0.08
C SER A 187 23.46 18.07 -1.21
N ASP A 188 22.38 18.74 -1.65
CA ASP A 188 22.42 19.69 -2.77
C ASP A 188 22.42 21.18 -2.33
N TRP A 189 22.47 21.46 -1.02
CA TRP A 189 22.47 22.81 -0.46
C TRP A 189 23.64 23.10 0.51
N CYS A 190 24.74 22.34 0.44
CA CYS A 190 26.02 22.68 1.06
C CYS A 190 27.12 22.89 0.03
#